data_AF-A0A6S7HW54-F1
#
_entry.id   AF-A0A6S7HW54-F1
#
_cell.length_a   1.000
_cell.length_b   1.000
_cell.length_c   1.000
_cell.angle_alpha   90.00
_cell.angle_beta   90.00
_cell.angle_gamma   90.00
#
_symmetry.space_group_name_H-M   'P 1'
#
loop_
_entity.id
_entity.type
_entity.pdbx_description
1 polymer ?
#
loop_
_entity_poly.entity_id
_entity_poly.type
_entity_poly.pdbx_seq_one_letter_code
_entity_poly.pdbx_strand_id
1 'polypeptide(L)'
;MRPADVNKSNKDQVWITLYGYGLGELPLPKFRIDDTVRITKYKNIFSKGYEANFTEEIFKIVKVLRGDPNMDEIESHDGKPIIGKFYEEELSVVNKKDDVYRVEKILKRRKDETNRVDDREAEAVAEAEGEEETSFNDDNKKQDESILIIDTSNPVPEAQDLTVPYQTLDSMLE
;
A
#
# COMPACT_ATOMS: atom_id res chain seq x y z
N MET A 1 33.94 20.49 -23.13
CA MET A 1 33.35 20.49 -24.49
C MET A 1 32.54 21.77 -24.65
N ARG A 2 32.61 22.47 -25.78
CA ARG A 2 31.75 23.66 -25.98
C ARG A 2 30.35 23.19 -26.41
N PRO A 3 29.27 23.90 -26.07
CA PRO A 3 27.91 23.50 -26.46
C PRO A 3 27.74 23.32 -27.98
N ALA A 4 28.44 24.12 -28.80
CA ALA A 4 28.40 24.02 -30.26
C ALA A 4 29.07 22.75 -30.82
N ASP A 5 29.93 22.09 -30.04
CA ASP A 5 30.62 20.87 -30.46
C ASP A 5 29.79 19.60 -30.16
N VAL A 6 28.58 19.71 -29.58
CA VAL A 6 27.71 18.58 -29.21
C VAL A 6 26.91 18.06 -30.42
N ASN A 7 26.93 16.75 -30.66
CA ASN A 7 26.25 16.06 -31.75
C ASN A 7 25.69 14.70 -31.29
N LYS A 8 24.94 14.00 -32.16
CA LYS A 8 24.31 12.70 -31.83
C LYS A 8 25.30 11.63 -31.37
N SER A 9 26.55 11.68 -31.82
CA SER A 9 27.58 10.69 -31.51
C SER A 9 28.28 10.95 -30.17
N ASN A 10 28.39 12.21 -29.73
CA ASN A 10 29.03 12.56 -28.46
C ASN A 10 28.04 12.82 -27.31
N LYS A 11 26.73 12.73 -27.58
CA LYS A 11 25.67 12.96 -26.58
C LYS A 11 25.86 12.14 -25.31
N ASP A 12 26.29 10.87 -25.44
CA ASP A 12 26.43 9.97 -24.29
C ASP A 12 27.63 10.38 -23.42
N GLN A 13 28.73 10.78 -24.06
CA GLN A 13 29.91 11.31 -23.35
C GLN A 13 29.59 12.62 -22.62
N VAL A 14 28.82 13.51 -23.26
CA VAL A 14 28.36 14.76 -22.64
C VAL A 14 27.44 14.46 -21.47
N TRP A 15 26.51 13.52 -21.63
CA TRP A 15 25.59 13.10 -20.58
C TRP A 15 26.32 12.50 -19.38
N ILE A 16 27.28 11.60 -19.59
CA ILE A 16 28.13 11.03 -18.52
C ILE A 16 28.95 12.13 -17.83
N THR A 17 29.44 13.13 -18.56
CA THR A 17 30.23 14.21 -17.96
C THR A 17 29.36 15.15 -17.11
N LEU A 18 28.12 15.43 -17.55
CA LEU A 18 27.20 16.33 -16.83
C LEU A 18 26.47 15.64 -15.67
N TYR A 19 26.05 14.39 -15.88
CA TYR A 19 25.14 13.66 -15.01
C TYR A 19 25.70 12.32 -14.50
N GLY A 20 26.88 11.90 -14.96
CA GLY A 20 27.52 10.67 -14.50
C GLY A 20 28.17 10.80 -13.11
N TYR A 21 28.35 12.02 -12.61
CA TYR A 21 28.67 12.27 -11.20
C TYR A 21 27.40 12.04 -10.36
N GLY A 22 27.40 11.00 -9.52
CA GLY A 22 26.22 10.63 -8.72
C GLY A 22 25.56 9.32 -9.15
N LEU A 23 26.09 8.62 -10.17
CA LEU A 23 25.92 7.17 -10.31
C LEU A 23 26.72 6.46 -9.19
N GLY A 24 26.40 6.78 -7.95
CA GLY A 24 26.94 6.11 -6.78
C GLY A 24 26.48 4.66 -6.75
N GLU A 25 27.07 3.87 -5.86
CA GLU A 25 26.53 2.56 -5.55
C GLU A 25 25.08 2.72 -5.07
N LEU A 26 24.16 1.94 -5.65
CA LEU A 26 22.77 1.93 -5.20
C LEU A 26 22.71 1.64 -3.70
N PRO A 27 21.79 2.26 -2.96
CA PRO A 27 21.65 2.04 -1.53
C PRO A 27 21.46 0.55 -1.24
N LEU A 28 22.08 0.09 -0.15
CA LEU A 28 21.89 -1.27 0.33
C LEU A 28 20.44 -1.43 0.83
N PRO A 29 19.75 -2.51 0.44
CA PRO A 29 18.41 -2.75 0.94
C PRO A 29 18.43 -3.03 2.44
N LYS A 30 17.47 -2.44 3.14
CA LYS A 30 17.29 -2.57 4.59
C LYS A 30 16.73 -3.93 4.97
N PHE A 31 15.86 -4.49 4.14
CA PHE A 31 15.15 -5.73 4.42
C PHE A 31 15.60 -6.89 3.54
N ARG A 32 15.17 -8.10 3.93
CA ARG A 32 15.41 -9.34 3.20
C ARG A 32 14.08 -10.02 2.87
N ILE A 33 14.14 -10.91 1.88
CA ILE A 33 13.04 -11.81 1.59
C ILE A 33 12.71 -12.62 2.86
N ASP A 34 11.43 -12.81 3.12
CA ASP A 34 10.86 -13.49 4.29
C ASP A 34 10.80 -12.66 5.59
N ASP A 35 11.35 -11.43 5.60
CA ASP A 35 11.22 -10.55 6.76
C ASP A 35 9.74 -10.18 7.00
N THR A 36 9.39 -10.12 8.29
CA THR A 36 8.03 -9.81 8.75
C THR A 36 7.90 -8.32 9.04
N VAL A 37 6.92 -7.66 8.40
CA VAL A 37 6.77 -6.21 8.43
C VAL A 37 5.32 -5.74 8.63
N ARG A 38 5.16 -4.47 9.00
CA ARG A 38 3.90 -3.72 9.01
C ARG A 38 4.00 -2.50 8.10
N ILE A 39 2.87 -2.05 7.58
CA ILE A 39 2.77 -0.82 6.80
C ILE A 39 2.47 0.35 7.72
N THR A 40 3.06 1.50 7.44
CA THR A 40 2.79 2.76 8.12
C THR A 40 1.42 3.30 7.70
N LYS A 41 0.61 3.72 8.67
CA LYS A 41 -0.69 4.35 8.43
C LYS A 41 -0.50 5.78 7.98
N TYR A 42 -1.31 6.20 7.02
CA TYR A 42 -1.44 7.61 6.70
C TYR A 42 -2.03 8.37 7.90
N LYS A 43 -1.37 9.44 8.31
CA LYS A 43 -1.83 10.31 9.41
C LYS A 43 -2.14 11.70 8.87
N ASN A 44 -3.24 12.27 9.34
CA ASN A 44 -3.57 13.66 9.05
C ASN A 44 -2.79 14.57 10.02
N ILE A 45 -2.67 15.85 9.66
CA ILE A 45 -1.91 16.86 10.43
C ILE A 45 -2.46 16.97 11.87
N PHE A 46 -3.75 16.71 12.06
CA PHE A 46 -4.45 16.76 13.35
C PHE A 46 -4.78 15.38 13.94
N SER A 47 -4.13 14.32 13.47
CA SER A 47 -4.30 12.98 14.06
C SER A 47 -3.86 12.96 15.51
N LYS A 48 -4.61 12.23 16.34
CA LYS A 48 -4.36 12.21 17.78
C LYS A 48 -3.11 11.39 18.08
N GLY A 49 -2.29 11.87 19.01
CA GLY A 49 -1.00 11.25 19.33
C GLY A 49 -1.11 9.81 19.88
N TYR A 50 -2.27 9.41 20.39
CA TYR A 50 -2.51 8.07 20.90
C TYR A 50 -2.90 7.05 19.81
N GLU A 51 -3.12 7.49 18.58
CA GLU A 51 -3.43 6.60 17.46
C GLU A 51 -2.18 5.87 16.98
N ALA A 52 -2.31 4.58 16.67
CA ALA A 52 -1.20 3.77 16.17
C ALA A 52 -0.65 4.32 14.85
N ASN A 53 0.67 4.21 14.65
CA ASN A 53 1.36 4.63 13.43
C ASN A 53 1.36 3.55 12.34
N PHE A 54 0.99 2.31 12.66
CA PHE A 54 1.15 1.16 11.77
C PHE A 54 -0.15 0.36 11.67
N THR A 55 -0.30 -0.39 10.59
CA THR A 55 -1.39 -1.35 10.40
C THR A 55 -1.34 -2.47 11.45
N GLU A 56 -2.50 -3.04 11.75
CA GLU A 56 -2.59 -4.15 12.69
C GLU A 56 -2.15 -5.47 12.04
N GLU A 57 -2.46 -5.62 10.76
CA GLU A 57 -2.05 -6.72 9.89
C GLU A 57 -0.53 -6.76 9.70
N ILE A 58 -0.02 -7.98 9.59
CA ILE A 58 1.39 -8.29 9.43
C ILE A 58 1.58 -8.92 8.05
N PHE A 59 2.59 -8.44 7.35
CA PHE A 59 2.94 -8.83 6.00
C PHE A 59 4.33 -9.46 5.97
N LYS A 60 4.61 -10.16 4.88
CA LYS A 60 5.92 -10.75 4.59
C LYS A 60 6.49 -10.15 3.32
N ILE A 61 7.79 -9.89 3.30
CA ILE A 61 8.48 -9.41 2.11
C ILE A 61 8.74 -10.58 1.15
N VAL A 62 8.22 -10.46 -0.07
CA VAL A 62 8.38 -11.46 -1.12
C VAL A 62 9.55 -11.11 -2.03
N LYS A 63 9.77 -9.82 -2.29
CA LYS A 63 10.77 -9.36 -3.24
C LYS A 63 11.35 -8.01 -2.84
N VAL A 64 12.67 -7.93 -2.93
CA VAL A 64 13.44 -6.70 -2.69
C VAL A 64 13.89 -6.14 -4.03
N LEU A 65 13.50 -4.90 -4.33
CA LEU A 65 13.81 -4.20 -5.58
C LEU A 65 14.89 -3.15 -5.31
N ARG A 66 16.10 -3.43 -5.79
CA ARG A 66 17.21 -2.50 -5.68
C ARG A 66 17.05 -1.34 -6.67
N GLY A 67 17.05 -0.12 -6.14
CA GLY A 67 16.88 1.12 -6.89
C GLY A 67 17.36 2.31 -6.07
N ASP A 68 17.07 3.51 -6.54
CA ASP A 68 17.24 4.74 -5.77
C ASP A 68 15.91 5.51 -5.82
N PRO A 69 15.00 5.32 -4.84
CA PRO A 69 15.14 4.53 -3.60
C PRO A 69 14.94 3.01 -3.80
N ASN A 70 15.30 2.22 -2.78
CA ASN A 70 14.91 0.81 -2.69
C ASN A 70 13.41 0.68 -2.44
N MET A 71 12.82 -0.39 -2.98
CA MET A 71 11.39 -0.70 -2.82
C MET A 71 11.20 -2.19 -2.57
N ASP A 72 10.10 -2.55 -1.92
CA ASP A 72 9.76 -3.94 -1.60
C ASP A 72 8.35 -4.30 -2.05
N GLU A 73 8.17 -5.56 -2.48
CA GLU A 73 6.86 -6.17 -2.71
C GLU A 73 6.55 -7.10 -1.53
N ILE A 74 5.32 -7.01 -1.01
CA ILE A 74 4.88 -7.72 0.19
C ILE A 74 3.65 -8.58 -0.08
N GLU A 75 3.43 -9.58 0.78
CA GLU A 75 2.24 -10.43 0.80
C GLU A 75 1.60 -10.47 2.19
N SER A 76 0.28 -10.70 2.21
CA SER A 76 -0.47 -10.97 3.44
C SER A 76 -0.12 -12.36 4.01
N HIS A 77 -0.52 -12.63 5.25
CA HIS A 77 -0.35 -13.92 5.92
C HIS A 77 -0.92 -15.12 5.10
N ASP A 78 -1.96 -14.88 4.31
CA ASP A 78 -2.57 -15.92 3.45
C ASP A 78 -1.79 -16.16 2.13
N GLY A 79 -0.61 -15.56 1.95
CA GLY A 79 0.21 -15.68 0.73
C GLY A 79 -0.36 -14.92 -0.46
N LYS A 80 -1.24 -13.93 -0.21
CA LYS A 80 -1.79 -13.07 -1.27
C LYS A 80 -0.91 -11.84 -1.45
N PRO A 81 -0.39 -11.57 -2.65
CA PRO A 81 0.41 -10.37 -2.90
C PRO A 81 -0.45 -9.11 -2.71
N ILE A 82 0.17 -8.08 -2.15
CA ILE A 82 -0.43 -6.75 -2.03
C ILE A 82 -0.12 -5.94 -3.29
N ILE A 83 -1.10 -5.17 -3.77
CA ILE A 83 -0.90 -4.31 -4.93
C ILE A 83 0.03 -3.16 -4.57
N GLY A 84 1.10 -3.03 -5.35
CA GLY A 84 2.04 -1.92 -5.26
C GLY A 84 3.42 -2.36 -4.80
N LYS A 85 4.27 -1.35 -4.63
CA LYS A 85 5.63 -1.46 -4.12
C LYS A 85 5.76 -0.44 -3.00
N PHE A 86 6.41 -0.82 -1.92
CA PHE A 86 6.51 -0.01 -0.72
C PHE A 86 7.93 0.49 -0.55
N TYR A 87 8.08 1.71 -0.08
CA TYR A 87 9.38 2.24 0.32
C TYR A 87 9.84 1.64 1.65
N GLU A 88 11.14 1.62 1.89
CA GLU A 88 11.70 1.05 3.12
C GLU A 88 11.29 1.81 4.38
N GLU A 89 10.93 3.08 4.24
CA GLU A 89 10.44 3.98 5.27
C GLU A 89 8.97 3.75 5.61
N GLU A 90 8.20 3.20 4.67
CA GLU A 90 6.79 2.86 4.87
C GLU A 90 6.63 1.55 5.63
N LEU A 91 7.69 0.73 5.70
CA LEU A 91 7.71 -0.57 6.33
C LEU A 91 8.43 -0.58 7.69
N SER A 92 7.85 -1.31 8.64
CA SER A 92 8.40 -1.47 9.99
C SER A 92 8.54 -2.95 10.36
N VAL A 93 9.74 -3.36 10.79
CA VAL A 93 10.03 -4.75 11.18
C VAL A 93 9.20 -5.13 12.40
N VAL A 94 8.62 -6.32 12.36
CA VAL A 94 7.90 -6.91 13.48
C VAL A 94 8.60 -8.16 13.97
N ASN A 95 9.12 -8.11 15.18
CA ASN A 95 9.62 -9.28 15.90
C ASN A 95 8.51 -9.83 16.79
N LYS A 96 7.56 -10.58 16.22
CA LYS A 96 6.56 -11.31 17.02
C LYS A 96 7.19 -12.55 17.63
N LYS A 97 7.08 -12.68 18.96
CA LYS A 97 7.43 -13.91 19.69
C LYS A 97 6.21 -14.77 20.02
N ASP A 98 5.01 -14.19 19.92
CA ASP A 98 3.76 -14.78 20.36
C ASP A 98 2.74 -14.83 19.22
N ASP A 99 1.97 -15.91 19.13
CA ASP A 99 0.94 -16.15 18.10
C ASP A 99 -0.41 -15.47 18.39
N VAL A 100 -0.39 -14.31 19.06
CA VAL A 100 -1.61 -13.55 19.40
C VAL A 100 -1.90 -12.52 18.31
N TYR A 101 -3.13 -12.54 17.78
CA TYR A 101 -3.61 -11.62 16.75
C TYR A 101 -4.86 -10.87 17.22
N ARG A 102 -4.98 -9.60 16.79
CA ARG A 102 -6.16 -8.79 17.05
C ARG A 102 -7.26 -9.18 16.06
N VAL A 103 -8.46 -9.41 16.57
CA VAL A 103 -9.63 -9.74 15.75
C VAL A 103 -10.24 -8.44 15.21
N GLU A 104 -10.35 -8.33 13.90
CA GLU A 104 -11.01 -7.19 13.24
C GLU A 104 -12.53 -7.25 13.36
N LYS A 105 -13.12 -8.39 12.95
CA LYS A 105 -14.57 -8.58 12.89
C LYS A 105 -14.97 -10.00 13.26
N ILE A 106 -15.99 -10.11 14.12
CA ILE A 106 -16.64 -11.39 14.44
C ILE A 106 -17.77 -11.62 13.44
N LEU A 107 -17.69 -12.69 12.63
CA LEU A 107 -18.68 -12.98 11.58
C LEU A 107 -20.00 -13.54 12.15
N LYS A 108 -19.94 -14.29 13.24
CA LYS A 108 -21.12 -14.92 13.87
C LYS A 108 -20.89 -15.15 15.35
N ARG A 109 -21.88 -14.81 16.17
CA ARG A 109 -21.94 -15.17 17.60
C ARG A 109 -22.96 -16.30 17.78
N ARG A 110 -22.72 -17.21 18.72
CA ARG A 110 -23.70 -18.23 19.13
C ARG A 110 -24.88 -17.52 19.81
N LYS A 111 -26.12 -17.87 19.43
CA LYS A 111 -27.32 -17.45 20.16
C LYS A 111 -27.48 -18.38 21.36
N ASP A 112 -27.28 -17.85 22.55
CA ASP A 112 -27.68 -18.55 23.77
C ASP A 112 -29.18 -18.29 23.98
N GLU A 113 -29.94 -19.37 24.24
CA GLU A 113 -31.41 -19.35 24.29
C GLU A 113 -31.99 -18.54 25.46
N THR A 114 -31.15 -18.02 26.35
CA THR A 114 -31.51 -17.35 27.61
C THR A 114 -31.89 -15.87 27.46
N ASN A 115 -31.51 -15.19 26.36
CA ASN A 115 -31.73 -13.74 26.19
C ASN A 115 -33.06 -13.37 25.48
N ARG A 116 -34.03 -14.29 25.40
CA ARG A 116 -35.30 -14.04 24.69
C ARG A 116 -36.28 -13.11 25.42
N VAL A 117 -35.92 -12.63 26.62
CA VAL A 117 -36.82 -11.83 27.46
C VAL A 117 -36.68 -10.33 27.17
N ASP A 118 -35.53 -9.88 26.68
CA ASP A 118 -35.22 -8.45 26.54
C ASP A 118 -35.63 -7.85 25.18
N ASP A 119 -35.89 -8.70 24.17
CA ASP A 119 -36.24 -8.26 22.81
C ASP A 119 -37.63 -7.60 22.75
N ARG A 120 -38.53 -7.86 23.72
CA ARG A 120 -39.84 -7.17 23.82
C ARG A 120 -39.77 -5.86 24.59
N GLU A 121 -38.76 -5.68 25.43
CA GLU A 121 -38.54 -4.43 26.17
C GLU A 121 -37.80 -3.42 25.28
N ALA A 122 -36.86 -3.88 24.45
CA ALA A 122 -36.13 -3.04 23.50
C ALA A 122 -37.04 -2.41 22.41
N GLU A 123 -38.10 -3.11 21.97
CA GLU A 123 -39.04 -2.59 20.97
C GLU A 123 -40.02 -1.56 21.58
N ALA A 124 -40.38 -1.69 22.86
CA ALA A 124 -41.26 -0.75 23.56
C ALA A 124 -40.55 0.53 24.05
N VAL A 125 -39.24 0.49 24.31
CA VAL A 125 -38.46 1.66 24.70
C VAL A 125 -38.13 2.56 23.50
N ALA A 126 -37.96 1.98 22.31
CA ALA A 126 -37.68 2.72 21.08
C ALA A 126 -38.85 3.62 20.60
N GLU A 127 -40.08 3.38 21.08
CA GLU A 127 -41.28 4.13 20.70
C GLU A 127 -41.60 5.30 21.67
N ALA A 128 -40.94 5.35 22.83
CA ALA A 128 -41.25 6.31 23.90
C ALA A 128 -40.31 7.53 23.97
N GLU A 129 -39.12 7.48 23.36
CA GLU A 129 -38.16 8.59 23.40
C GLU A 129 -38.04 9.25 22.03
N GLY A 130 -38.89 10.26 21.83
CA GLY A 130 -38.75 11.20 20.73
C GLY A 130 -37.44 11.99 20.80
N GLU A 131 -36.86 12.19 19.62
CA GLU A 131 -35.97 13.28 19.19
C GLU A 131 -35.23 14.09 20.27
N GLU A 132 -33.96 13.76 20.50
CA GLU A 132 -32.90 14.77 20.54
C GLU A 132 -31.68 14.27 19.74
N GLU A 133 -31.76 14.43 18.41
CA GLU A 133 -30.56 14.43 17.58
C GLU A 133 -29.76 15.72 17.86
N THR A 134 -28.82 15.63 18.80
CA THR A 134 -27.71 16.59 18.81
C THR A 134 -26.81 16.24 17.63
N SER A 135 -26.88 17.07 16.59
CA SER A 135 -26.01 17.00 15.42
C SER A 135 -24.56 17.28 15.82
N PHE A 136 -23.84 16.22 16.17
CA PHE A 136 -22.39 16.22 16.13
C PHE A 136 -21.96 15.46 14.88
N ASN A 137 -21.66 16.21 13.82
CA ASN A 137 -21.06 15.67 12.61
C ASN A 137 -19.67 15.13 12.97
N ASP A 138 -19.57 13.84 13.29
CA ASP A 138 -18.30 13.15 13.31
C ASP A 138 -17.94 12.80 11.86
N ASP A 139 -17.39 13.80 11.16
CA ASP A 139 -16.86 13.69 9.80
C ASP A 139 -15.65 12.73 9.72
N ASN A 140 -15.25 12.07 10.82
CA ASN A 140 -14.39 10.90 10.77
C ASN A 140 -15.18 9.65 10.37
N LYS A 141 -15.71 9.69 9.15
CA LYS A 141 -15.87 8.48 8.35
C LYS A 141 -14.52 7.78 8.42
N LYS A 142 -14.46 6.62 9.10
CA LYS A 142 -13.35 5.67 9.01
C LYS A 142 -12.97 5.65 7.54
N GLN A 143 -11.83 6.25 7.20
CA GLN A 143 -11.30 6.07 5.86
C GLN A 143 -10.95 4.59 5.85
N ASP A 144 -11.78 3.81 5.18
CA ASP A 144 -11.59 2.37 5.04
C ASP A 144 -10.21 2.19 4.41
N GLU A 145 -9.25 1.79 5.23
CA GLU A 145 -7.87 1.43 4.88
C GLU A 145 -7.89 0.08 4.14
N SER A 146 -8.64 -0.02 3.04
CA SER A 146 -8.64 -1.21 2.20
C SER A 146 -7.33 -1.25 1.42
N ILE A 147 -6.35 -1.98 1.93
CA ILE A 147 -5.20 -2.40 1.13
C ILE A 147 -5.74 -3.33 0.03
N LEU A 148 -5.48 -2.99 -1.23
CA LEU A 148 -5.97 -3.78 -2.35
C LEU A 148 -5.15 -5.08 -2.45
N ILE A 149 -5.82 -6.20 -2.19
CA ILE A 149 -5.27 -7.56 -2.32
C ILE A 149 -5.61 -8.09 -3.71
N ILE A 150 -4.63 -8.70 -4.39
CA ILE A 150 -4.86 -9.33 -5.71
C ILE A 150 -5.55 -10.68 -5.51
N ASP A 151 -6.68 -10.90 -6.19
CA ASP A 151 -7.25 -12.25 -6.35
C ASP A 151 -6.56 -12.95 -7.52
N THR A 152 -5.58 -13.80 -7.21
CA THR A 152 -4.81 -14.57 -8.19
C THR A 152 -5.61 -15.72 -8.82
N SER A 153 -6.87 -15.95 -8.41
CA SER A 153 -7.73 -17.00 -8.98
C SER A 153 -8.29 -16.65 -10.37
N ASN A 154 -8.23 -15.39 -10.78
CA ASN A 154 -8.60 -14.95 -12.13
C ASN A 154 -7.35 -14.51 -12.92
N PRO A 155 -6.95 -15.25 -13.97
CA PRO A 155 -5.81 -14.84 -14.79
C PRO A 155 -6.14 -13.53 -15.52
N VAL A 156 -5.23 -12.55 -15.42
CA VAL A 156 -5.26 -11.33 -16.22
C VAL A 156 -5.19 -11.74 -17.70
N PRO A 157 -6.12 -11.29 -18.57
CA PRO A 157 -6.03 -11.61 -19.98
C PRO A 157 -4.72 -11.08 -20.55
N GLU A 158 -3.95 -11.98 -21.14
CA GLU A 158 -2.68 -11.74 -21.81
C GLU A 158 -2.85 -10.59 -22.81
N ALA A 159 -2.19 -9.45 -22.54
CA ALA A 159 -2.25 -8.29 -23.41
C ALA A 159 -1.67 -8.67 -24.77
N GLN A 160 -2.51 -8.62 -25.80
CA GLN A 160 -2.10 -8.88 -27.17
C GLN A 160 -0.98 -7.90 -27.56
N ASP A 161 0.13 -8.45 -28.01
CA ASP A 161 1.36 -7.81 -28.45
C ASP A 161 1.09 -6.68 -29.46
N LEU A 162 1.05 -5.43 -28.98
CA LEU A 162 1.10 -4.24 -29.83
C LEU A 162 2.57 -3.90 -30.12
N THR A 163 3.23 -4.76 -30.89
CA THR A 163 4.43 -4.38 -31.64
C THR A 163 4.03 -3.34 -32.69
N VAL A 164 4.15 -2.05 -32.34
CA VAL A 164 4.10 -0.96 -33.31
C VAL A 164 5.49 -0.80 -33.95
N PRO A 165 5.66 -0.99 -35.27
CA PRO A 165 6.94 -0.75 -35.90
C PRO A 165 7.24 0.75 -35.93
N TYR A 166 8.37 1.16 -35.35
CA TYR A 166 8.95 2.49 -35.54
C TYR A 166 9.28 2.70 -37.03
N GLN A 167 8.37 3.32 -37.77
CA GLN A 167 8.64 3.82 -39.12
C GLN A 167 9.26 5.22 -38.99
N THR A 168 10.58 5.26 -39.22
CA THR A 168 11.36 6.32 -39.90
C THR A 168 10.76 7.73 -39.96
N LEU A 169 11.17 8.59 -39.03
CA LEU A 169 11.10 10.06 -39.15
C LEU A 169 12.29 10.58 -39.97
N ASP A 170 12.39 10.18 -41.24
CA ASP A 170 13.45 10.66 -42.16
C ASP A 170 12.90 11.31 -43.44
N SER A 171 11.62 11.72 -43.44
CA SER A 171 10.99 12.38 -44.60
C SER A 171 10.23 13.69 -44.28
N MET A 172 10.59 14.39 -43.21
CA MET A 172 10.02 15.71 -42.88
C MET A 172 11.07 16.83 -42.83
N LEU A 173 12.00 16.80 -43.78
CA LEU A 173 12.81 17.96 -44.17
C LEU A 173 12.87 18.01 -45.69
N GLU A 174 11.84 18.63 -46.28
CA GLU A 174 11.93 19.41 -47.51
C GLU A 174 11.41 20.82 -47.21
#